data_AF-A0A7K2NS78-F1
#
_entry.id   AF-A0A7K2NS78-F1
#
_cell.length_a   1.000
_cell.length_b   1.000
_cell.length_c   1.000
_cell.angle_alpha   90.00
_cell.angle_beta   90.00
_cell.angle_gamma   90.00
#
_symmetry.space_group_name_H-M   'P 1'
#
loop_
_entity.id
_entity.type
_entity.pdbx_description
1 polymer ?
#
loop_
_entity_poly.entity_id
_entity_poly.type
_entity_poly.pdbx_seq_one_letter_code
_entity_poly.pdbx_strand_id
1 'polypeptide(L)'
;LARAGRTSASAVLPLLALLTAFTVAAFGGSVLNGVTDARDRAALLSVGADARVEAEAALPTGLAGRLGQAPGVRQVTEVGIDYQAKIQEGRQSLPLATVDPAGYAALAGRTGLGAFPA
;
A
#
# COMPACT_ATOMS: atom_id res chain seq x y z
N LEU A 1 50.19 5.67 -40.84
CA LEU A 1 49.84 5.86 -39.40
C LEU A 1 48.68 6.85 -39.14
N ALA A 2 48.19 7.63 -40.12
CA ALA A 2 47.11 8.63 -39.91
C ALA A 2 45.65 8.10 -39.95
N ARG A 3 45.43 6.78 -39.90
CA ARG A 3 44.07 6.16 -39.88
C ARG A 3 43.67 5.51 -38.56
N ALA A 4 44.61 5.30 -37.64
CA ALA A 4 44.31 4.64 -36.36
C ALA A 4 43.68 5.59 -35.31
N GLY A 5 43.86 6.91 -35.44
CA GLY A 5 43.33 7.91 -34.49
C GLY A 5 41.84 8.26 -34.66
N ARG A 6 41.24 8.02 -35.83
CA ARG A 6 39.82 8.36 -36.09
C ARG A 6 38.84 7.29 -35.61
N THR A 7 39.28 6.04 -35.49
CA THR A 7 38.40 4.94 -35.07
C THR A 7 38.08 5.01 -33.58
N SER A 8 39.06 5.34 -32.74
CA SER A 8 38.87 5.46 -31.29
C SER A 8 37.98 6.65 -30.93
N ALA A 9 38.22 7.85 -31.50
CA ALA A 9 37.36 9.02 -31.27
C ALA A 9 35.92 8.83 -31.82
N SER A 10 35.75 8.03 -32.88
CA SER A 10 34.44 7.73 -33.47
C SER A 10 33.57 6.78 -32.63
N ALA A 11 34.15 6.00 -31.72
CA ALA A 11 33.41 5.06 -30.86
C ALA A 11 33.03 5.65 -29.48
N VAL A 12 33.70 6.71 -29.02
CA VAL A 12 33.45 7.30 -27.69
C VAL A 12 32.06 7.93 -27.60
N LEU A 13 31.64 8.70 -28.60
CA LEU A 13 30.32 9.35 -28.61
C LEU A 13 29.16 8.33 -28.55
N PRO A 14 29.13 7.27 -29.40
CA PRO A 14 28.16 6.20 -29.26
C PRO A 14 28.18 5.49 -27.90
N LEU A 15 29.36 5.25 -27.31
CA LEU A 15 29.48 4.62 -25.99
C LEU A 15 28.94 5.51 -24.88
N LEU A 16 29.23 6.82 -24.91
CA LEU A 16 28.69 7.78 -23.97
C LEU A 16 27.17 7.90 -24.13
N ALA A 17 26.66 7.92 -25.37
CA ALA A 17 25.23 7.92 -25.63
C ALA A 17 24.56 6.66 -25.06
N LEU A 18 25.16 5.48 -25.27
CA LEU A 18 24.67 4.21 -24.75
C LEU A 18 24.70 4.17 -23.21
N LEU A 19 25.79 4.61 -22.59
CA LEU A 19 25.92 4.66 -21.13
C LEU A 19 24.88 5.61 -20.53
N THR A 20 24.70 6.80 -21.14
CA THR A 20 23.70 7.77 -20.71
C THR A 20 22.30 7.18 -20.84
N ALA A 21 21.96 6.62 -22.00
CA ALA A 21 20.67 5.96 -22.21
C ALA A 21 20.43 4.83 -21.21
N PHE A 22 21.45 4.00 -20.95
CA PHE A 22 21.38 2.92 -19.96
C PHE A 22 21.14 3.46 -18.55
N THR A 23 21.86 4.50 -18.12
CA THR A 23 21.67 5.12 -16.80
C THR A 23 20.29 5.73 -16.65
N VAL A 24 19.78 6.43 -17.68
CA VAL A 24 18.43 7.01 -17.68
C VAL A 24 17.38 5.91 -17.63
N ALA A 25 17.56 4.82 -18.39
CA ALA A 25 16.65 3.69 -18.36
C ALA A 25 16.64 2.98 -16.99
N ALA A 26 17.82 2.73 -16.40
CA ALA A 26 17.94 2.08 -15.09
C ALA A 26 17.37 2.96 -13.96
N PHE A 27 17.65 4.27 -13.99
CA PHE A 27 17.10 5.23 -13.05
C PHE A 27 15.58 5.34 -13.22
N GLY A 28 15.09 5.50 -14.45
CA GLY A 28 13.67 5.57 -14.76
C GLY A 28 12.91 4.33 -14.29
N GLY A 29 13.46 3.14 -14.54
CA GLY A 29 12.90 1.89 -14.04
C GLY A 29 12.84 1.82 -12.51
N SER A 30 13.90 2.27 -11.83
CA SER A 30 13.96 2.29 -10.36
C SER A 30 12.94 3.25 -9.76
N VAL A 31 12.79 4.45 -10.35
CA VAL A 31 11.80 5.45 -9.90
C VAL A 31 10.38 4.94 -10.10
N LEU A 32 10.06 4.38 -11.27
CA LEU A 32 8.72 3.85 -11.54
C LEU A 32 8.35 2.73 -10.58
N ASN A 33 9.27 1.80 -10.31
CA ASN A 33 9.06 0.74 -9.33
C ASN A 33 8.86 1.32 -7.92
N GLY A 34 9.67 2.30 -7.52
CA GLY A 34 9.53 2.96 -6.22
C GLY A 34 8.21 3.72 -6.05
N VAL A 35 7.72 4.39 -7.11
CA VAL A 35 6.42 5.08 -7.07
C VAL A 35 5.27 4.09 -6.98
N THR A 36 5.33 2.96 -7.69
CA THR A 36 4.31 1.90 -7.59
C THR A 36 4.27 1.35 -6.17
N ASP A 37 5.41 0.98 -5.59
CA ASP A 37 5.49 0.47 -4.21
C ASP A 37 4.98 1.50 -3.18
N ALA A 38 5.39 2.76 -3.31
CA ALA A 38 4.92 3.82 -2.43
C ALA A 38 3.40 4.05 -2.52
N ARG A 39 2.82 3.94 -3.73
CA ARG A 39 1.37 4.05 -3.94
C ARG A 39 0.62 2.87 -3.32
N ASP A 40 1.11 1.65 -3.52
CA ASP A 40 0.51 0.44 -2.94
C ASP A 40 0.55 0.52 -1.41
N ARG A 41 1.69 0.94 -0.84
CA ARG A 41 1.83 1.15 0.60
C ARG A 41 0.90 2.24 1.13
N ALA A 42 0.78 3.36 0.44
CA ALA A 42 -0.10 4.46 0.83
C ALA A 42 -1.57 4.05 0.77
N ALA A 43 -1.98 3.30 -0.27
CA ALA A 43 -3.32 2.74 -0.37
C ALA A 43 -3.61 1.80 0.81
N LEU A 44 -2.68 0.90 1.13
CA LEU A 44 -2.83 0.00 2.26
C LEU A 44 -2.94 0.74 3.60
N LEU A 45 -2.18 1.82 3.82
CA LEU A 45 -2.28 2.63 5.04
C LEU A 45 -3.59 3.40 5.14
N SER A 46 -4.12 3.90 4.02
CA SER A 46 -5.38 4.63 3.95
C SER A 46 -6.58 3.70 4.23
N VAL A 47 -6.58 2.51 3.62
CA VAL A 47 -7.67 1.54 3.71
C VAL A 47 -7.57 0.70 4.99
N GLY A 48 -6.35 0.33 5.39
CA GLY A 48 -6.06 -0.57 6.52
C GLY A 48 -6.19 -2.06 6.18
N ALA A 49 -6.57 -2.39 4.94
CA ALA A 49 -6.80 -3.73 4.43
C ALA A 49 -6.70 -3.71 2.89
N ASP A 50 -6.87 -4.87 2.23
CA ASP A 50 -6.97 -4.95 0.77
C ASP A 50 -8.19 -4.16 0.23
N ALA A 51 -9.27 -4.09 1.02
CA ALA A 51 -10.47 -3.31 0.74
C ALA A 51 -11.19 -2.96 2.05
N ARG A 52 -11.92 -1.84 2.07
CA ARG A 52 -12.81 -1.45 3.15
C ARG A 52 -14.16 -1.05 2.58
N VAL A 53 -15.24 -1.55 3.19
CA VAL A 53 -16.60 -1.12 2.92
C VAL A 53 -17.06 -0.32 4.13
N GLU A 54 -17.43 0.94 3.91
CA GLU A 54 -17.88 1.85 4.95
C GLU A 54 -19.13 2.59 4.50
N ALA A 55 -19.93 3.02 5.47
CA ALA A 55 -21.12 3.83 5.24
C ALA A 55 -21.29 4.79 6.43
N GLU A 56 -21.91 5.95 6.18
CA GLU A 56 -22.26 6.89 7.26
C GLU A 56 -23.32 6.31 8.21
N ALA A 57 -24.21 5.47 7.67
CA ALA A 57 -25.20 4.72 8.42
C ALA A 57 -24.74 3.28 8.67
N ALA A 58 -25.43 2.58 9.57
CA ALA A 58 -25.15 1.18 9.85
C ALA A 58 -25.22 0.33 8.58
N LEU A 59 -24.20 -0.51 8.37
CA LEU A 59 -24.17 -1.47 7.27
C LEU A 59 -25.26 -2.54 7.46
N PRO A 60 -25.80 -3.12 6.37
CA PRO A 60 -26.78 -4.20 6.46
C PRO A 60 -26.25 -5.39 7.26
N THR A 61 -27.11 -5.97 8.10
CA THR A 61 -26.79 -7.19 8.84
C THR A 61 -26.47 -8.34 7.87
N GLY A 62 -25.45 -9.13 8.21
CA GLY A 62 -24.99 -10.25 7.37
C GLY A 62 -24.19 -9.85 6.13
N LEU A 63 -23.88 -8.56 5.92
CA LEU A 63 -23.00 -8.13 4.81
C LEU A 63 -21.64 -8.83 4.85
N ALA A 64 -21.02 -8.95 6.03
CA ALA A 64 -19.73 -9.63 6.17
C ALA A 64 -19.79 -11.09 5.70
N GLY A 65 -20.86 -11.81 6.04
CA GLY A 65 -21.08 -13.18 5.58
C GLY A 65 -21.22 -13.28 4.07
N ARG A 66 -21.93 -12.34 3.43
CA ARG A 66 -22.06 -12.29 1.97
C ARG A 66 -20.73 -11.96 1.28
N LEU A 67 -19.97 -11.00 1.81
CA LEU A 67 -18.64 -10.66 1.29
C LEU A 67 -17.66 -11.82 1.44
N GLY A 68 -17.74 -12.58 2.54
CA GLY A 68 -16.92 -13.77 2.75
C GLY A 68 -17.12 -14.89 1.73
N GLN A 69 -18.24 -14.88 0.99
CA GLN A 69 -18.50 -15.84 -0.10
C GLN A 69 -18.08 -15.31 -1.48
N ALA A 70 -17.62 -14.06 -1.58
CA ALA A 70 -17.20 -13.50 -2.86
C ALA A 70 -15.87 -14.14 -3.32
N PRO A 71 -15.71 -14.43 -4.63
CA PRO A 71 -14.47 -14.99 -5.15
C PRO A 71 -13.25 -14.13 -4.80
N GLY A 72 -12.18 -14.76 -4.31
CA GLY A 72 -10.94 -14.08 -3.92
C GLY A 72 -10.92 -13.51 -2.50
N VAL A 73 -12.06 -13.47 -1.80
CA VAL A 73 -12.10 -13.05 -0.40
C VAL A 73 -11.61 -14.18 0.50
N ARG A 74 -10.50 -13.93 1.20
CA ARG A 74 -9.91 -14.89 2.15
C ARG A 74 -10.44 -14.73 3.57
N GLN A 75 -10.73 -13.50 3.98
CA GLN A 75 -11.25 -13.17 5.30
C GLN A 75 -11.99 -11.84 5.23
N VAL A 76 -13.03 -11.71 6.04
CA VAL A 76 -13.70 -10.44 6.34
C VAL A 76 -13.67 -10.26 7.85
N THR A 77 -13.38 -9.05 8.32
CA THR A 77 -13.50 -8.67 9.73
C THR A 77 -14.38 -7.43 9.82
N GLU A 78 -15.29 -7.42 10.77
CA GLU A 78 -16.12 -6.25 11.04
C GLU A 78 -15.36 -5.27 11.93
N VAL A 79 -15.60 -3.98 11.71
CA VAL A 79 -15.08 -2.90 12.54
C VAL A 79 -16.16 -1.84 12.72
N GLY A 80 -16.38 -1.42 13.96
CA GLY A 80 -17.14 -0.21 14.28
C GLY A 80 -16.16 0.91 14.62
N ILE A 81 -16.34 2.10 14.06
CA ILE A 81 -15.52 3.27 14.39
C ILE A 81 -16.42 4.40 14.84
N ASP A 82 -16.19 4.87 16.05
CA ASP A 82 -16.74 6.12 16.56
C ASP A 82 -15.60 7.13 16.72
N TYR A 83 -15.49 8.07 15.78
CA TYR A 83 -14.46 9.10 15.80
C TYR A 83 -14.66 10.12 16.92
N GLN A 84 -15.84 10.18 17.53
CA GLN A 84 -16.19 11.15 18.56
C GLN A 84 -16.69 10.51 19.86
N ALA A 85 -16.23 9.29 20.15
CA ALA A 85 -16.58 8.60 21.38
C ALA A 85 -16.26 9.48 22.59
N LYS A 86 -17.26 9.71 23.43
CA LYS A 86 -17.19 10.60 24.59
C LYS A 86 -16.61 9.86 25.79
N ILE A 87 -15.54 10.42 26.35
CA ILE A 87 -14.90 9.93 27.57
C ILE A 87 -14.91 11.03 28.64
N GLN A 88 -14.56 10.67 29.88
CA GLN A 88 -14.48 11.63 31.00
C GLN A 88 -15.77 12.46 31.16
N GLU A 89 -16.92 11.77 31.17
CA GLU A 89 -18.25 12.40 31.28
C GLU A 89 -18.52 13.43 30.16
N GLY A 90 -17.99 13.17 28.95
CA GLY A 90 -18.22 14.02 27.78
C GLY A 90 -17.27 15.21 27.64
N ARG A 91 -16.32 15.39 28.56
CA ARG A 91 -15.32 16.46 28.49
C ARG A 91 -14.27 16.25 27.40
N GLN A 92 -14.10 15.01 26.95
CA GLN A 92 -13.10 14.64 25.96
C GLN A 92 -13.69 13.69 24.92
N SER A 93 -13.13 13.75 23.72
CA SER A 93 -13.53 12.97 22.56
C SER A 93 -12.32 12.21 22.07
N LEU A 94 -12.44 10.90 21.89
CA LEU A 94 -11.36 10.06 21.36
C LEU A 94 -11.92 9.12 20.28
N PRO A 95 -11.18 8.86 19.19
CA PRO A 95 -11.55 7.81 18.26
C PRO A 95 -11.54 6.45 18.96
N LEU A 96 -12.63 5.70 18.84
CA LEU A 96 -12.79 4.35 19.35
C LEU A 96 -13.07 3.40 18.19
N ALA A 97 -12.30 2.32 18.12
CA ALA A 97 -12.56 1.21 17.20
C ALA A 97 -13.01 -0.02 18.01
N THR A 98 -14.12 -0.62 17.61
CA THR A 98 -14.56 -1.93 18.10
C THR A 98 -14.30 -2.98 17.02
N VAL A 99 -13.62 -4.07 17.38
CA VAL A 99 -13.18 -5.12 16.47
C VAL A 99 -13.31 -6.48 17.13
N ASP A 100 -13.38 -7.55 16.32
CA ASP A 100 -13.01 -8.89 16.76
C ASP A 100 -11.47 -8.97 16.90
N PRO A 101 -10.91 -9.16 18.12
CA PRO A 101 -9.47 -9.10 18.35
C PRO A 101 -8.68 -10.11 17.52
N ALA A 102 -9.16 -11.36 17.44
CA ALA A 102 -8.48 -12.41 16.69
C ALA A 102 -8.51 -12.12 15.18
N GLY A 103 -9.66 -11.72 14.64
CA GLY A 103 -9.82 -11.33 13.25
C GLY A 103 -8.94 -10.14 12.87
N TYR A 104 -8.89 -9.11 13.72
CA TYR A 104 -8.08 -7.91 13.48
C TYR A 104 -6.58 -8.18 13.62
N ALA A 105 -6.13 -8.97 14.60
CA ALA A 105 -4.73 -9.38 14.72
C ALA A 105 -4.27 -10.17 13.48
N ALA A 106 -5.10 -11.09 12.98
CA ALA A 106 -4.81 -11.84 11.77
C ALA A 106 -4.75 -10.93 10.52
N LEU A 107 -5.63 -9.91 10.43
CA LEU A 107 -5.59 -8.91 9.38
C LEU A 107 -4.28 -8.10 9.44
N ALA A 108 -3.96 -7.52 10.60
CA ALA A 108 -2.80 -6.66 10.79
C ALA A 108 -1.46 -7.39 10.56
N GLY A 109 -1.40 -8.67 10.94
CA GLY A 109 -0.25 -9.54 10.65
C GLY A 109 -0.04 -9.76 9.14
N ARG A 110 -1.13 -9.97 8.38
CA ARG A 110 -1.04 -10.19 6.92
C ARG A 110 -0.73 -8.92 6.13
N THR A 111 -1.19 -7.77 6.60
CA THR A 111 -0.94 -6.47 5.96
C THR A 111 0.40 -5.85 6.38
N GLY A 112 1.14 -6.49 7.29
CA GLY A 112 2.39 -5.96 7.81
C GLY A 112 2.23 -4.66 8.59
N LEU A 113 1.02 -4.39 9.13
CA LEU A 113 0.71 -3.19 9.92
C LEU A 113 1.03 -3.36 11.41
N GLY A 114 1.53 -4.52 11.82
CA GLY A 114 1.94 -4.84 13.19
C GLY A 114 1.06 -5.92 13.81
N ALA A 115 1.63 -6.71 14.71
CA ALA A 115 0.88 -7.73 15.44
C ALA A 115 0.30 -7.12 16.73
N PHE A 116 -0.96 -7.40 16.99
CA PHE A 116 -1.59 -7.19 18.29
C PHE A 116 -1.65 -8.52 19.04
N PRO A 117 -1.47 -8.54 20.37
CA PRO A 117 -1.79 -9.74 21.14
C PRO A 117 -3.29 -10.06 20.95
N ALA A 118 -3.58 -11.31 20.57
CA ALA A 118 -4.95 -11.82 20.41
C ALA A 118 -5.55 -12.24 21.76
#